data_AF-A0A7J6KKI7-F1
#
_entry.id   AF-A0A7J6KKI7-F1
#
_cell.length_a   1.000
_cell.length_b   1.000
_cell.length_c   1.000
_cell.angle_alpha   90.00
_cell.angle_beta   90.00
_cell.angle_gamma   90.00
#
_symmetry.space_group_name_H-M   'P 1'
#
loop_
_entity.id
_entity.type
_entity.pdbx_description
1 polymer ?
#
loop_
_entity_poly.entity_id
_entity_poly.type
_entity_poly.pdbx_seq_one_letter_code
_entity_poly.pdbx_strand_id
1 'polypeptide(L)'
;LSHILKEYRRVVQSIKPIVSNLLKPHLDNMEFQLRPGMVALTWTSMNIESYIENVWMELNSLEELVMTVNDLMDNRIESNLKEVSRMLLLELPEEGEVVNLDDFVDLQERHVREMTGVLMAKSTEIEAAVDDMLGAIVAYPVDPHVRGVSESELIKVKAHYNWSMYQALLNATRRSLQLLKVRICARPIASTIAHDELPAPFFEVNLQLDGVSVRLDPSVEELQSA
;
A
#
# COMPACT_ATOMS: atom_id res chain seq x y z
N LEU A 1 -32.97 -23.52 -1.24
CA LEU A 1 -32.11 -23.21 -2.41
C LEU A 1 -32.01 -21.73 -2.77
N SER A 2 -33.12 -20.97 -2.89
CA SER A 2 -33.05 -19.54 -3.28
C SER A 2 -32.19 -18.69 -2.35
N HIS A 3 -32.17 -18.99 -1.05
CA HIS A 3 -31.32 -18.33 -0.07
C HIS A 3 -29.83 -18.60 -0.31
N ILE A 4 -29.43 -19.87 -0.48
CA ILE A 4 -28.05 -20.28 -0.78
C ILE A 4 -27.52 -19.57 -2.02
N LEU A 5 -28.33 -19.47 -3.09
CA LEU A 5 -27.93 -18.78 -4.31
C LEU A 5 -27.77 -17.27 -4.14
N LYS A 6 -28.53 -16.65 -3.23
CA LYS A 6 -28.36 -15.23 -2.88
C LYS A 6 -27.06 -15.03 -2.10
N GLU A 7 -26.79 -15.89 -1.13
CA GLU A 7 -25.55 -15.83 -0.34
C GLU A 7 -24.31 -16.09 -1.20
N TYR A 8 -24.34 -17.10 -2.06
CA TYR A 8 -23.26 -17.34 -3.03
C TYR A 8 -22.98 -16.11 -3.90
N ARG A 9 -24.03 -15.45 -4.43
CA ARG A 9 -23.84 -14.20 -5.19
C ARG A 9 -23.26 -13.07 -4.34
N ARG A 10 -23.67 -12.94 -3.07
CA ARG A 10 -23.11 -11.96 -2.14
C ARG A 10 -21.61 -12.19 -1.96
N VAL A 11 -21.20 -13.43 -1.72
CA VAL A 11 -19.78 -13.81 -1.56
C VAL A 11 -18.99 -13.57 -2.84
N VAL A 12 -19.52 -13.94 -4.02
CA VAL A 12 -18.84 -13.67 -5.30
C VAL A 12 -18.66 -12.16 -5.54
N GLN A 13 -19.64 -11.35 -5.16
CA GLN A 13 -19.57 -9.89 -5.31
C GLN A 13 -18.61 -9.21 -4.33
N SER A 14 -18.25 -9.84 -3.21
CA SER A 14 -17.27 -9.28 -2.27
C SER A 14 -15.82 -9.55 -2.70
N ILE A 15 -15.58 -10.38 -3.71
CA ILE A 15 -14.24 -10.69 -4.21
C ILE A 15 -13.66 -9.47 -4.94
N LYS A 16 -12.47 -9.04 -4.50
CA LYS A 16 -11.74 -7.94 -5.16
C LYS A 16 -11.21 -8.36 -6.55
N PRO A 17 -11.21 -7.45 -7.55
CA PRO A 17 -10.85 -7.78 -8.93
C PRO A 17 -9.45 -8.40 -9.10
N ILE A 18 -8.47 -7.95 -8.34
CA ILE A 18 -7.08 -8.40 -8.42
C ILE A 18 -6.90 -9.89 -8.06
N VAL A 19 -7.74 -10.44 -7.18
CA VAL A 19 -7.71 -11.86 -6.78
C VAL A 19 -8.81 -12.70 -7.45
N SER A 20 -9.65 -12.10 -8.30
CA SER A 20 -10.79 -12.79 -8.93
C SER A 20 -10.37 -14.03 -9.73
N ASN A 21 -9.29 -13.95 -10.50
CA ASN A 21 -8.77 -15.08 -11.25
C ASN A 21 -8.16 -16.16 -10.36
N LEU A 22 -7.60 -15.77 -9.20
CA LEU A 22 -7.02 -16.71 -8.22
C LEU A 22 -8.10 -17.51 -7.51
N LEU A 23 -9.25 -16.88 -7.22
CA LEU A 23 -10.37 -17.53 -6.54
C LEU A 23 -11.25 -18.35 -7.49
N LYS A 24 -11.08 -18.23 -8.80
CA LYS A 24 -11.89 -18.94 -9.80
C LYS A 24 -11.95 -20.46 -9.60
N PRO A 25 -10.84 -21.19 -9.34
CA PRO A 25 -10.89 -22.61 -8.99
C PRO A 25 -11.81 -22.93 -7.81
N HIS A 26 -11.83 -22.08 -6.79
CA HIS A 26 -12.66 -22.27 -5.60
C HIS A 26 -14.15 -22.04 -5.92
N LEU A 27 -14.44 -21.09 -6.81
CA LEU A 27 -15.79 -20.86 -7.33
C LEU A 27 -16.26 -22.03 -8.20
N ASP A 28 -15.39 -22.54 -9.07
CA ASP A 28 -15.68 -23.70 -9.92
C ASP A 28 -15.94 -24.96 -9.07
N ASN A 29 -15.21 -25.12 -7.95
CA ASN A 29 -15.45 -26.17 -6.96
C ASN A 29 -16.85 -26.06 -6.33
N MET A 30 -17.24 -24.86 -5.91
CA MET A 30 -18.56 -24.62 -5.35
C MET A 30 -19.68 -24.88 -6.38
N GLU A 31 -19.48 -24.47 -7.63
CA GLU A 31 -20.43 -24.77 -8.72
C GLU A 31 -20.55 -26.29 -8.99
N PHE A 32 -19.44 -27.02 -8.90
CA PHE A 32 -19.45 -28.48 -9.01
C PHE A 32 -20.28 -29.12 -7.89
N GLN A 33 -20.12 -28.67 -6.64
CA GLN A 33 -20.92 -29.14 -5.50
C GLN A 33 -22.41 -28.80 -5.64
N LEU A 34 -22.75 -27.70 -6.33
CA LEU A 34 -24.15 -27.31 -6.59
C LEU A 34 -24.81 -28.11 -7.72
N ARG A 35 -24.03 -28.76 -8.58
CA ARG A 35 -24.51 -29.45 -9.79
C ARG A 35 -25.51 -30.58 -9.52
N PRO A 36 -25.33 -31.46 -8.51
CA PRO A 36 -26.31 -32.50 -8.18
C PRO A 36 -27.69 -31.93 -7.86
N GLY A 37 -27.75 -30.78 -7.19
CA GLY A 37 -28.98 -30.04 -6.91
C GLY A 37 -29.71 -29.48 -8.13
N MET A 38 -29.02 -29.36 -9.27
CA MET A 38 -29.58 -28.86 -10.52
C MET A 38 -30.05 -29.97 -11.47
N VAL A 39 -29.40 -31.14 -11.41
CA VAL A 39 -29.58 -32.19 -12.44
C VAL A 39 -30.27 -33.45 -11.91
N ALA A 40 -30.05 -33.82 -10.63
CA ALA A 40 -30.43 -35.13 -10.12
C ALA A 40 -31.29 -35.10 -8.85
N LEU A 41 -31.07 -34.14 -7.95
CA LEU A 41 -31.79 -34.05 -6.69
C LEU A 41 -33.08 -33.23 -6.83
N THR A 42 -34.20 -33.82 -6.39
CA THR A 42 -35.51 -33.17 -6.27
C THR A 42 -35.94 -33.06 -4.81
N TRP A 43 -36.93 -32.21 -4.50
CA TRP A 43 -37.47 -32.00 -3.14
C TRP A 43 -38.00 -33.26 -2.43
N THR A 44 -38.15 -34.38 -3.14
CA THR A 44 -38.56 -35.68 -2.60
C THR A 44 -37.39 -36.65 -2.42
N SER A 45 -36.15 -36.22 -2.71
CA SER A 45 -34.96 -37.05 -2.60
C SER A 45 -34.63 -37.34 -1.14
N MET A 46 -34.42 -38.62 -0.82
CA MET A 46 -34.24 -39.12 0.55
C MET A 46 -33.02 -38.54 1.29
N ASN A 47 -32.08 -37.91 0.57
CA ASN A 47 -30.83 -37.36 1.13
C ASN A 47 -30.66 -35.85 0.88
N ILE A 48 -31.76 -35.12 0.68
CA ILE A 48 -31.69 -33.69 0.35
C ILE A 48 -31.21 -32.82 1.52
N GLU A 49 -31.50 -33.21 2.76
CA GLU A 49 -31.11 -32.45 3.97
C GLU A 49 -29.59 -32.43 4.13
N SER A 50 -28.94 -33.60 4.09
CA SER A 50 -27.48 -33.70 4.16
C SER A 50 -26.78 -32.98 3.00
N TYR A 51 -27.35 -33.01 1.80
CA TYR A 51 -26.83 -32.24 0.68
C TYR A 51 -26.87 -30.73 0.95
N ILE A 52 -28.00 -30.22 1.46
CA ILE A 52 -28.16 -28.79 1.79
C ILE A 52 -27.16 -28.38 2.88
N GLU A 53 -26.99 -29.20 3.92
CA GLU A 53 -26.03 -28.95 5.00
C GLU A 53 -24.59 -28.89 4.48
N ASN A 54 -24.19 -29.82 3.62
CA ASN A 54 -22.84 -29.84 3.02
C ASN A 54 -22.59 -28.60 2.16
N VAL A 55 -23.56 -28.21 1.33
CA VAL A 55 -23.45 -26.99 0.50
C VAL A 55 -23.33 -25.74 1.37
N TRP A 56 -24.05 -25.67 2.49
CA TRP A 56 -23.91 -24.56 3.44
C TRP A 56 -22.55 -24.53 4.11
N MET A 57 -22.04 -25.69 4.53
CA MET A 57 -20.71 -25.79 5.13
C MET A 57 -19.61 -25.33 4.17
N GLU A 58 -19.68 -25.76 2.91
CA GLU A 58 -18.73 -25.34 1.87
C GLU A 58 -18.85 -23.84 1.58
N LEU A 59 -20.08 -23.32 1.47
CA LEU A 59 -20.31 -21.89 1.24
C LEU A 59 -19.75 -21.02 2.38
N ASN A 60 -19.97 -21.43 3.63
CA ASN A 60 -19.44 -20.71 4.79
C ASN A 60 -17.90 -20.75 4.79
N SER A 61 -17.30 -21.89 4.46
CA SER A 61 -15.84 -22.02 4.36
C SER A 61 -15.27 -21.13 3.26
N LEU A 62 -15.96 -21.03 2.11
CA LEU A 62 -15.59 -20.12 1.03
C LEU A 62 -15.75 -18.65 1.45
N GLU A 63 -16.82 -18.30 2.16
CA GLU A 63 -17.02 -16.96 2.70
C GLU A 63 -15.89 -16.57 3.66
N GLU A 64 -15.51 -17.46 4.58
CA GLU A 64 -14.39 -17.25 5.51
C GLU A 64 -13.07 -17.01 4.77
N LEU A 65 -12.79 -17.76 3.69
CA LEU A 65 -11.62 -17.54 2.84
C LEU A 65 -11.67 -16.14 2.21
N VAL A 66 -12.79 -15.76 1.60
CA VAL A 66 -12.93 -14.47 0.93
C VAL A 66 -12.80 -13.32 1.92
N MET A 67 -13.40 -13.44 3.11
CA MET A 67 -13.25 -12.45 4.17
C MET A 67 -11.79 -12.32 4.61
N THR A 68 -11.11 -13.44 4.85
CA THR A 68 -9.70 -13.45 5.25
C THR A 68 -8.80 -12.79 4.19
N VAL A 69 -9.00 -13.12 2.91
CA VAL A 69 -8.24 -12.53 1.80
C VAL A 69 -8.48 -11.03 1.72
N ASN A 70 -9.74 -10.59 1.81
CA ASN A 70 -10.07 -9.17 1.78
C ASN A 70 -9.47 -8.42 2.97
N ASP A 71 -9.52 -8.98 4.18
CA ASP A 71 -8.96 -8.38 5.38
C ASP A 71 -7.44 -8.22 5.30
N LEU A 72 -6.74 -9.24 4.77
CA LEU A 72 -5.29 -9.16 4.51
C LEU A 72 -4.98 -8.05 3.49
N MET A 73 -5.78 -7.95 2.44
CA MET A 73 -5.61 -6.90 1.42
C MET A 73 -5.84 -5.51 2.00
N ASP A 74 -6.97 -5.26 2.65
CA ASP A 74 -7.33 -3.93 3.15
C ASP A 74 -6.40 -3.49 4.29
N ASN A 75 -6.26 -4.34 5.32
CA ASN A 75 -5.68 -3.91 6.58
C ASN A 75 -4.16 -4.06 6.63
N ARG A 76 -3.59 -5.06 5.94
CA ARG A 76 -2.13 -5.30 5.97
C ARG A 76 -1.42 -4.83 4.71
N ILE A 77 -2.03 -4.90 3.54
CA ILE A 77 -1.36 -4.51 2.28
C ILE A 77 -1.68 -3.05 1.95
N GLU A 78 -2.95 -2.73 1.72
CA GLU A 78 -3.39 -1.40 1.26
C GLU A 78 -3.14 -0.31 2.31
N SER A 79 -3.38 -0.60 3.60
CA SER A 79 -3.07 0.34 4.69
C SER A 79 -1.57 0.68 4.73
N ASN A 80 -0.70 -0.33 4.70
CA ASN A 80 0.76 -0.13 4.73
C ASN A 80 1.26 0.60 3.48
N LEU A 81 0.76 0.27 2.28
CA LEU A 81 1.09 1.00 1.05
C LEU A 81 0.68 2.48 1.13
N LYS A 82 -0.48 2.75 1.73
CA LYS A 82 -0.97 4.11 1.94
C LYS A 82 -0.11 4.88 2.94
N GLU A 83 0.32 4.24 4.01
CA GLU A 83 1.29 4.81 4.95
C GLU A 83 2.59 5.16 4.24
N VAL A 84 3.21 4.22 3.52
CA VAL A 84 4.43 4.43 2.72
C VAL A 84 4.26 5.63 1.78
N SER A 85 3.13 5.72 1.06
CA SER A 85 2.87 6.81 0.12
C SER A 85 2.79 8.20 0.76
N ARG A 86 2.52 8.28 2.06
CA ARG A 86 2.33 9.52 2.83
C ARG A 86 3.57 9.92 3.60
N MET A 87 4.57 9.04 3.71
CA MET A 87 5.81 9.33 4.43
C MET A 87 6.54 10.53 3.79
N LEU A 88 7.16 11.34 4.66
CA LEU A 88 8.04 12.42 4.24
C LEU A 88 9.49 11.95 4.39
N LEU A 89 10.18 11.84 3.26
CA LEU A 89 11.55 11.31 3.19
C LEU A 89 12.62 12.34 3.57
N LEU A 90 12.19 13.57 3.85
CA LEU A 90 13.02 14.70 4.24
C LEU A 90 12.33 15.43 5.39
N GLU A 91 13.15 15.89 6.32
CA GLU A 91 12.73 16.63 7.50
C GLU A 91 13.06 18.11 7.24
N LEU A 92 12.08 19.00 7.32
CA LEU A 92 12.33 20.44 7.14
C LEU A 92 12.15 21.13 8.49
N PRO A 93 13.02 22.10 8.85
CA PRO A 93 12.85 22.93 10.04
C PRO A 93 11.48 23.63 10.06
N GLU A 94 11.01 23.95 11.27
CA GLU A 94 9.72 24.61 11.46
C GLU A 94 9.69 26.00 10.78
N GLU A 95 8.49 26.54 10.53
CA GLU A 95 8.38 27.89 9.97
C GLU A 95 8.93 28.92 10.95
N GLY A 96 9.99 29.65 10.55
CA GLY A 96 10.64 30.65 11.39
C GLY A 96 11.91 30.16 12.09
N GLU A 97 12.21 28.86 12.02
CA GLU A 97 13.45 28.29 12.55
C GLU A 97 14.58 28.41 11.52
N VAL A 98 15.70 28.98 11.94
CA VAL A 98 16.94 29.02 11.15
C VAL A 98 17.91 27.98 11.68
N VAL A 99 18.57 27.25 10.79
CA VAL A 99 19.46 26.15 11.15
C VAL A 99 20.83 26.38 10.53
N ASN A 100 21.90 26.02 11.24
CA ASN A 100 23.24 25.97 10.64
C ASN A 100 23.30 24.84 9.59
N LEU A 101 24.21 24.95 8.62
CA LEU A 101 24.38 23.95 7.59
C LEU A 101 24.76 22.58 8.16
N ASP A 102 25.72 22.53 9.11
CA ASP A 102 26.16 21.28 9.73
C ASP A 102 25.00 20.60 10.48
N ASP A 103 24.24 21.37 11.26
CA ASP A 103 23.08 20.87 12.01
C ASP A 103 21.98 20.37 11.06
N PHE A 104 21.79 21.03 9.90
CA PHE A 104 20.84 20.59 8.89
C PHE A 104 21.26 19.28 8.21
N VAL A 105 22.56 19.12 7.92
CA VAL A 105 23.10 17.87 7.37
C VAL A 105 22.92 16.74 8.37
N ASP A 106 23.28 16.95 9.64
CA ASP A 106 23.10 15.96 10.71
C ASP A 106 21.62 15.59 10.90
N LEU A 107 20.72 16.58 10.82
CA LEU A 107 19.26 16.39 10.84
C LEU A 107 18.81 15.46 9.70
N GLN A 108 19.22 15.74 8.46
CA GLN A 108 18.85 14.91 7.32
C GLN A 108 19.45 13.51 7.41
N GLU A 109 20.72 13.36 7.78
CA GLU A 109 21.35 12.04 7.88
C GLU A 109 20.65 11.16 8.91
N ARG A 110 20.26 11.72 10.05
CA ARG A 110 19.48 11.02 11.07
C ARG A 110 18.11 10.62 10.52
N HIS A 111 17.39 11.54 9.90
CA HIS A 111 16.07 11.29 9.33
C HIS A 111 16.09 10.23 8.23
N VAL A 112 17.07 10.27 7.34
CA VAL A 112 17.26 9.28 6.27
C VAL A 112 17.52 7.90 6.86
N ARG A 113 18.37 7.78 7.90
CA ARG A 113 18.63 6.50 8.58
C ARG A 113 17.36 5.93 9.21
N GLU A 114 16.59 6.75 9.91
CA GLU A 114 15.33 6.35 10.54
C GLU A 114 14.30 5.92 9.49
N MET A 115 14.06 6.77 8.50
CA MET A 115 13.09 6.54 7.44
C MET A 115 13.41 5.30 6.61
N THR A 116 14.71 5.05 6.34
CA THR A 116 15.16 3.82 5.66
C THR A 116 14.78 2.58 6.45
N GLY A 117 15.00 2.59 7.78
CA GLY A 117 14.62 1.49 8.65
C GLY A 117 13.11 1.21 8.63
N VAL A 118 12.29 2.27 8.72
CA VAL A 118 10.83 2.15 8.66
C VAL A 118 10.37 1.65 7.29
N LEU A 119 10.92 2.17 6.20
CA LEU A 119 10.57 1.75 4.83
C LEU A 119 10.92 0.28 4.57
N MET A 120 12.08 -0.17 5.04
CA MET A 120 12.48 -1.59 4.92
C MET A 120 11.53 -2.50 5.72
N ALA A 121 11.17 -2.09 6.94
CA ALA A 121 10.21 -2.83 7.76
C ALA A 121 8.84 -2.92 7.06
N LYS A 122 8.31 -1.79 6.55
CA LYS A 122 7.04 -1.75 5.81
C LYS A 122 7.08 -2.58 4.53
N SER A 123 8.19 -2.54 3.78
CA SER A 123 8.35 -3.37 2.58
C SER A 123 8.27 -4.86 2.91
N THR A 124 8.96 -5.28 3.97
CA THR A 124 8.97 -6.67 4.42
C THR A 124 7.59 -7.11 4.92
N GLU A 125 6.88 -6.23 5.65
CA GLU A 125 5.53 -6.50 6.15
C GLU A 125 4.52 -6.65 5.01
N ILE A 126 4.60 -5.80 3.98
CA ILE A 126 3.76 -5.90 2.77
C ILE A 126 4.05 -7.20 2.02
N GLU A 127 5.32 -7.54 1.81
CA GLU A 127 5.70 -8.79 1.14
C GLU A 127 5.17 -10.02 1.88
N ALA A 128 5.38 -10.08 3.20
CA ALA A 128 4.85 -11.15 4.04
C ALA A 128 3.31 -11.22 3.99
N ALA A 129 2.61 -10.08 4.02
CA ALA A 129 1.15 -10.06 3.93
C ALA A 129 0.64 -10.56 2.56
N VAL A 130 1.33 -10.24 1.47
CA VAL A 130 1.02 -10.78 0.13
C VAL A 130 1.23 -12.29 0.12
N ASP A 131 2.34 -12.78 0.67
CA ASP A 131 2.62 -14.21 0.73
C ASP A 131 1.62 -14.96 1.62
N ASP A 132 1.22 -14.40 2.76
CA ASP A 132 0.18 -14.95 3.63
C ASP A 132 -1.17 -15.05 2.90
N MET A 133 -1.54 -13.99 2.16
CA MET A 133 -2.79 -13.96 1.38
C MET A 133 -2.79 -15.02 0.28
N LEU A 134 -1.68 -15.13 -0.47
CA LEU A 134 -1.54 -16.15 -1.50
C LEU A 134 -1.50 -17.56 -0.89
N GLY A 135 -0.85 -17.71 0.25
CA GLY A 135 -0.80 -18.94 1.03
C GLY A 135 -2.19 -19.39 1.48
N ALA A 136 -3.02 -18.47 1.98
CA ALA A 136 -4.40 -18.76 2.37
C ALA A 136 -5.25 -19.26 1.19
N ILE A 137 -5.09 -18.67 0.01
CA ILE A 137 -5.79 -19.10 -1.21
C ILE A 137 -5.32 -20.49 -1.65
N VAL A 138 -3.99 -20.72 -1.69
CA VAL A 138 -3.42 -22.00 -2.16
C VAL A 138 -3.67 -23.15 -1.18
N ALA A 139 -3.69 -22.87 0.12
CA ALA A 139 -3.91 -23.88 1.16
C ALA A 139 -5.38 -24.34 1.24
N TYR A 140 -6.32 -23.58 0.68
CA TYR A 140 -7.73 -23.93 0.70
C TYR A 140 -7.97 -25.21 -0.13
N PRO A 141 -8.64 -26.23 0.44
CA PRO A 141 -8.84 -27.50 -0.23
C PRO A 141 -9.78 -27.33 -1.44
N VAL A 142 -9.34 -27.81 -2.59
CA VAL A 142 -10.15 -27.85 -3.82
C VAL A 142 -10.31 -29.32 -4.23
N ASP A 143 -11.49 -29.69 -4.76
CA ASP A 143 -11.71 -31.05 -5.26
C ASP A 143 -10.65 -31.41 -6.34
N PRO A 144 -10.08 -32.63 -6.31
CA PRO A 144 -9.07 -33.07 -7.28
C PRO A 144 -9.47 -32.95 -8.76
N HIS A 145 -10.77 -32.91 -9.07
CA HIS A 145 -11.28 -32.76 -10.44
C HIS A 145 -11.25 -31.32 -10.94
N VAL A 146 -11.06 -30.34 -10.06
CA VAL A 146 -10.98 -28.93 -10.43
C VAL A 146 -9.50 -28.56 -10.63
N ARG A 147 -9.23 -27.74 -11.66
CA ARG A 147 -7.88 -27.24 -11.89
C ARG A 147 -7.50 -26.31 -10.74
N GLY A 148 -6.42 -26.62 -10.04
CA GLY A 148 -5.90 -25.78 -8.96
C GLY A 148 -5.45 -24.39 -9.44
N VAL A 149 -5.04 -23.57 -8.49
CA VAL A 149 -4.59 -22.20 -8.72
C VAL A 149 -3.38 -22.18 -9.66
N SER A 150 -3.45 -21.37 -10.72
CA SER A 150 -2.34 -21.23 -11.67
C SER A 150 -1.20 -20.41 -11.08
N GLU A 151 0.02 -20.94 -11.19
CA GLU A 151 1.25 -20.24 -10.81
C GLU A 151 1.40 -18.91 -11.56
N SER A 152 0.91 -18.83 -12.81
CA SER A 152 0.93 -17.59 -13.59
C SER A 152 0.12 -16.46 -12.95
N GLU A 153 -1.00 -16.79 -12.31
CA GLU A 153 -1.84 -15.79 -11.64
C GLU A 153 -1.22 -15.33 -10.32
N LEU A 154 -0.55 -16.24 -9.60
CA LEU A 154 0.21 -15.89 -8.39
C LEU A 154 1.30 -14.87 -8.70
N ILE A 155 2.07 -15.11 -9.77
CA ILE A 155 3.14 -14.21 -10.22
C ILE A 155 2.57 -12.83 -10.60
N LYS A 156 1.42 -12.78 -11.28
CA LYS A 156 0.76 -11.51 -11.64
C LYS A 156 0.38 -10.68 -10.41
N VAL A 157 -0.18 -11.32 -9.38
CA VAL A 157 -0.57 -10.62 -8.15
C VAL A 157 0.65 -10.13 -7.38
N LYS A 158 1.71 -10.95 -7.28
CA LYS A 158 2.99 -10.50 -6.71
C LYS A 158 3.56 -9.30 -7.46
N ALA A 159 3.59 -9.36 -8.79
CA ALA A 159 4.07 -8.27 -9.63
C ALA A 159 3.24 -6.98 -9.46
N HIS A 160 1.91 -7.10 -9.32
CA HIS A 160 1.03 -5.97 -9.07
C HIS A 160 1.36 -5.24 -7.76
N TYR A 161 1.56 -5.97 -6.65
CA TYR A 161 1.89 -5.34 -5.37
C TYR A 161 3.33 -4.82 -5.32
N ASN A 162 4.27 -5.48 -5.99
CA ASN A 162 5.62 -4.94 -6.17
C ASN A 162 5.58 -3.58 -6.90
N TRP A 163 4.84 -3.49 -8.00
CA TRP A 163 4.63 -2.24 -8.72
C TRP A 163 3.91 -1.19 -7.85
N SER A 164 2.94 -1.61 -7.05
CA SER A 164 2.21 -0.72 -6.14
C SER A 164 3.12 -0.13 -5.06
N MET A 165 4.04 -0.93 -4.52
CA MET A 165 5.08 -0.47 -3.59
C MET A 165 5.99 0.57 -4.26
N TYR A 166 6.42 0.31 -5.49
CA TYR A 166 7.20 1.29 -6.27
C TYR A 166 6.45 2.60 -6.46
N GLN A 167 5.16 2.56 -6.81
CA GLN A 167 4.33 3.77 -6.93
C GLN A 167 4.18 4.51 -5.59
N ALA A 168 4.03 3.79 -4.48
CA ALA A 168 3.96 4.39 -3.15
C ALA A 168 5.25 5.15 -2.80
N LEU A 169 6.41 4.54 -3.02
CA LEU A 169 7.72 5.17 -2.81
C LEU A 169 7.92 6.40 -3.72
N LEU A 170 7.53 6.29 -4.98
CA LEU A 170 7.60 7.41 -5.92
C LEU A 170 6.72 8.58 -5.47
N ASN A 171 5.51 8.30 -4.97
CA ASN A 171 4.62 9.32 -4.45
C ASN A 171 5.16 9.97 -3.18
N ALA A 172 5.73 9.18 -2.26
CA ALA A 172 6.39 9.68 -1.06
C ALA A 172 7.55 10.63 -1.42
N THR A 173 8.38 10.22 -2.39
CA THR A 173 9.51 11.03 -2.90
C THR A 173 9.01 12.32 -3.56
N ARG A 174 8.01 12.24 -4.44
CA ARG A 174 7.42 13.43 -5.09
C ARG A 174 6.83 14.40 -4.07
N ARG A 175 6.09 13.90 -3.07
CA ARG A 175 5.49 14.72 -2.02
C ARG A 175 6.57 15.44 -1.22
N SER A 176 7.60 14.71 -0.83
CA SER A 176 8.78 15.22 -0.14
C SER A 176 9.45 16.35 -0.93
N LEU A 177 9.80 16.09 -2.20
CA LEU A 177 10.42 17.10 -3.07
C LEU A 177 9.52 18.30 -3.34
N GLN A 178 8.20 18.10 -3.42
CA GLN A 178 7.25 19.20 -3.58
C GLN A 178 7.22 20.11 -2.35
N LEU A 179 7.31 19.55 -1.14
CA LEU A 179 7.42 20.35 0.09
C LEU A 179 8.71 21.17 0.10
N LEU A 180 9.84 20.53 -0.21
CA LEU A 180 11.14 21.21 -0.32
C LEU A 180 11.08 22.32 -1.38
N LYS A 181 10.51 22.05 -2.55
CA LYS A 181 10.32 23.05 -3.60
C LYS A 181 9.50 24.25 -3.13
N VAL A 182 8.39 24.03 -2.42
CA VAL A 182 7.52 25.12 -1.93
C VAL A 182 8.25 25.97 -0.88
N ARG A 183 9.03 25.35 0.02
CA ARG A 183 9.80 26.07 1.04
C ARG A 183 11.00 26.82 0.46
N ILE A 184 11.71 26.27 -0.53
CA ILE A 184 12.92 26.90 -1.12
C ILE A 184 12.56 27.95 -2.18
N CYS A 185 11.54 27.71 -3.02
CA CYS A 185 11.12 28.65 -4.05
C CYS A 185 10.23 29.74 -3.44
N ALA A 186 10.85 30.64 -2.68
CA ALA A 186 10.29 31.95 -2.32
C ALA A 186 10.10 32.83 -3.57
N ARG A 187 9.17 32.47 -4.46
CA ARG A 187 8.73 33.39 -5.52
C ARG A 187 7.56 34.21 -4.97
N PRO A 188 7.74 35.52 -4.70
CA PRO A 188 6.58 36.37 -4.46
C PRO A 188 5.78 36.41 -5.77
N ILE A 189 4.55 35.91 -5.74
CA ILE A 189 3.66 35.93 -6.91
C ILE A 189 3.23 37.37 -7.25
N ALA A 190 3.51 38.36 -6.39
CA ALA A 190 3.22 39.75 -6.67
C ALA A 190 4.24 40.70 -6.01
N SER A 191 4.71 41.69 -6.77
CA SER A 191 5.62 42.76 -6.37
C SER A 191 4.99 43.81 -5.42
N THR A 192 3.98 43.43 -4.64
CA THR A 192 3.17 44.33 -3.79
C THR A 192 3.04 43.85 -2.36
N ILE A 193 3.77 42.80 -1.98
CA ILE A 193 3.64 42.16 -0.68
C ILE A 193 4.61 42.82 0.32
N ALA A 194 4.07 43.22 1.49
CA ALA A 194 4.84 43.79 2.59
C ALA A 194 5.94 42.83 3.06
N HIS A 195 7.03 43.36 3.63
CA HIS A 195 8.18 42.58 4.14
C HIS A 195 7.82 41.48 5.17
N ASP A 196 6.59 41.48 5.69
CA ASP A 196 6.06 40.55 6.70
C ASP A 196 5.54 39.21 6.12
N GLU A 197 5.46 39.05 4.79
CA GLU A 197 4.98 37.81 4.14
C GLU A 197 6.08 37.10 3.31
N LEU A 198 7.36 37.49 3.48
CA LEU A 198 8.47 36.71 2.93
C LEU A 198 8.58 35.39 3.69
N PRO A 199 8.73 34.24 3.00
CA PRO A 199 8.90 32.96 3.67
C PRO A 199 10.16 33.00 4.55
N ALA A 200 10.04 32.40 5.73
CA ALA A 200 11.11 32.40 6.72
C ALA A 200 12.43 31.85 6.13
N PRO A 201 13.57 32.48 6.46
CA PRO A 201 14.88 31.99 6.04
C PRO A 201 15.12 30.58 6.60
N PHE A 202 15.83 29.76 5.81
CA PHE A 202 16.08 28.37 6.14
C PHE A 202 17.44 28.14 6.82
N PHE A 203 18.46 28.89 6.39
CA PHE A 203 19.83 28.79 6.89
C PHE A 203 20.29 30.07 7.57
N GLU A 204 20.98 29.93 8.69
CA GLU A 204 21.78 31.02 9.27
C GLU A 204 23.11 31.11 8.51
N VAL A 205 23.49 32.33 8.11
CA VAL A 205 24.74 32.57 7.37
C VAL A 205 25.46 33.76 7.99
N ASN A 206 26.71 33.55 8.37
CA ASN A 206 27.56 34.59 8.94
C ASN A 206 28.21 35.43 7.84
N LEU A 207 28.24 36.75 8.01
CA LEU A 207 28.94 37.68 7.13
C LEU A 207 30.32 37.98 7.72
N GLN A 208 31.37 37.59 7.01
CA GLN A 208 32.76 37.82 7.41
C GLN A 208 33.45 38.79 6.44
N LEU A 209 34.34 39.63 6.97
CA LEU A 209 35.16 40.56 6.19
C LEU A 209 36.59 40.02 6.08
N ASP A 210 36.98 39.56 4.90
CA ASP A 210 38.33 39.02 4.64
C ASP A 210 39.33 40.13 4.26
N GLY A 211 39.19 41.31 4.89
CA GLY A 211 40.03 42.50 4.66
C GLY A 211 39.81 43.25 3.33
N VAL A 212 39.31 42.60 2.28
CA VAL A 212 39.11 43.20 0.94
C VAL A 212 37.66 43.05 0.42
N SER A 213 36.96 42.00 0.82
CA SER A 213 35.59 41.71 0.38
C SER A 213 34.76 41.08 1.48
N VAL A 214 33.44 41.20 1.35
CA VAL A 214 32.45 40.51 2.18
C VAL A 214 32.32 39.06 1.69
N ARG A 215 32.52 38.09 2.59
CA ARG A 215 32.32 36.66 2.36
C ARG A 215 31.19 36.14 3.25
N LEU A 216 30.43 35.18 2.73
CA LEU A 216 29.41 34.42 3.47
C LEU A 216 30.06 33.14 4.00
N ASP A 217 29.78 32.82 5.26
CA ASP A 217 30.21 31.61 5.96
C ASP A 217 28.97 30.93 6.60
N PRO A 218 28.49 29.79 6.07
CA PRO A 218 28.99 29.05 4.91
C PRO A 218 28.76 29.78 3.57
N SER A 219 29.57 29.45 2.57
CA SER A 219 29.44 30.02 1.23
C SER A 219 28.18 29.52 0.52
N VAL A 220 27.71 30.28 -0.48
CA VAL A 220 26.54 29.89 -1.28
C VAL A 220 26.78 28.57 -2.03
N GLU A 221 28.01 28.32 -2.46
CA GLU A 221 28.38 27.06 -3.12
C GLU A 221 28.31 25.88 -2.15
N GLU A 222 28.78 26.05 -0.91
CA GLU A 222 28.68 25.03 0.14
C GLU A 222 27.21 24.71 0.46
N LEU A 223 26.38 25.74 0.63
CA LEU A 223 24.93 25.58 0.85
C LEU A 223 24.20 24.88 -0.31
N GLN A 224 24.68 25.04 -1.55
CA GLN A 224 24.09 24.37 -2.73
C GLN A 224 24.61 22.95 -2.94
N SER A 225 25.79 22.64 -2.40
CA SER A 225 26.44 21.35 -2.55
C SER A 225 26.02 20.31 -1.50
N ALA A 226 25.62 20.79 -0.32
CA ALA A 226 25.07 19.99 0.77
C ALA A 226 23.66 19.48 0.46
#